data_AF-A0A2T5DAE3-F1
#
_entry.id   AF-A0A2T5DAE3-F1
#
_cell.length_a   1.000
_cell.length_b   1.000
_cell.length_c   1.000
_cell.angle_alpha   90.00
_cell.angle_beta   90.00
_cell.angle_gamma   90.00
#
_symmetry.space_group_name_H-M   'P 1'
#
loop_
_entity.id
_entity.type
_entity.pdbx_description
1 polymer ?
#
loop_
_entity_poly.entity_id
_entity_poly.type
_entity_poly.pdbx_seq_one_letter_code
_entity_poly.pdbx_strand_id
1 'polypeptide(L)'
;MCVPYFYLALLFDYYYHSVNLFILLIFLAFFLGFTLRRANRLGTLVLGNLCSTITSYLCFAKCTEWHFLYHPFSPEQIILLLAGVYLFPQLLGIFWGSIFAYSRKQVK
;
A
#
# COMPACT_ATOMS: atom_id res chain seq x y z
N MET A 1 5.84 9.89 5.57
CA MET A 1 4.80 9.11 6.25
C MET A 1 5.33 7.70 6.44
N CYS A 2 5.67 7.31 7.67
CA CYS A 2 6.20 5.97 8.00
C CYS A 2 5.11 5.10 8.63
N VAL A 3 3.88 5.19 8.12
CA VAL A 3 2.75 4.43 8.68
C VAL A 3 2.84 2.99 8.16
N PRO A 4 2.85 1.98 9.04
CA PRO A 4 2.98 0.58 8.65
C PRO A 4 1.63 0.02 8.18
N TYR A 5 1.20 0.39 6.96
CA TYR A 5 -0.15 0.11 6.46
C TYR A 5 -0.45 -1.38 6.37
N PHE A 6 0.51 -2.20 5.94
CA PHE A 6 0.31 -3.64 5.80
C PHE A 6 0.20 -4.32 7.16
N TYR A 7 1.02 -3.91 8.13
CA TYR A 7 0.87 -4.38 9.50
C TYR A 7 -0.49 -3.99 10.09
N LEU A 8 -0.94 -2.74 9.89
CA LEU A 8 -2.26 -2.31 10.39
C LEU A 8 -3.41 -3.09 9.72
N ALA A 9 -3.30 -3.39 8.43
CA ALA A 9 -4.28 -4.21 7.72
C ALA A 9 -4.37 -5.62 8.32
N LEU A 10 -3.22 -6.26 8.56
CA LEU A 10 -3.15 -7.59 9.17
C LEU A 10 -3.57 -7.58 10.65
N LEU A 11 -3.26 -6.51 11.39
CA LEU A 11 -3.72 -6.28 12.76
C LEU A 11 -5.25 -6.21 12.81
N PHE A 12 -5.84 -5.46 11.88
CA PHE A 12 -7.27 -5.31 11.78
C PHE A 12 -7.94 -6.62 11.38
N ASP A 13 -7.37 -7.33 10.41
CA ASP A 13 -7.85 -8.65 10.01
C ASP A 13 -7.79 -9.64 11.18
N TYR A 14 -6.71 -9.63 11.96
CA TYR A 14 -6.57 -10.49 13.14
C TYR A 14 -7.64 -10.23 14.21
N TYR A 15 -7.85 -8.97 14.58
CA TYR A 15 -8.79 -8.64 15.67
C TYR A 15 -10.26 -8.66 15.25
N TYR A 16 -10.56 -8.33 13.98
CA TYR A 16 -11.92 -8.15 13.49
C TYR A 16 -12.34 -9.21 12.48
N HIS A 17 -11.47 -10.16 12.14
CA HIS A 17 -11.69 -11.18 11.10
C HIS A 17 -12.20 -10.58 9.79
N SER A 18 -11.59 -9.46 9.39
CA SER A 18 -12.09 -8.61 8.33
C SER A 18 -10.99 -7.98 7.48
N VAL A 19 -11.10 -8.17 6.18
CA VAL A 19 -10.20 -7.59 5.17
C VAL A 19 -10.57 -6.16 4.76
N ASN A 20 -11.58 -5.54 5.40
CA ASN A 20 -12.12 -4.23 5.00
C ASN A 20 -11.06 -3.12 5.02
N LEU A 21 -10.14 -3.14 5.97
CA LEU A 21 -9.06 -2.15 6.02
C LEU A 21 -8.11 -2.29 4.83
N PHE A 22 -7.82 -3.52 4.39
CA PHE A 22 -7.02 -3.76 3.20
C PHE A 22 -7.74 -3.29 1.93
N ILE A 23 -9.05 -3.52 1.83
CA ILE A 23 -9.87 -2.99 0.72
C ILE A 23 -9.81 -1.46 0.69
N LEU A 24 -9.93 -0.80 1.83
CA LEU A 24 -9.78 0.66 1.92
C LEU A 24 -8.38 1.11 1.46
N LEU A 25 -7.33 0.37 1.82
CA LEU A 25 -5.97 0.63 1.36
C LEU A 25 -5.84 0.52 -0.16
N ILE A 26 -6.52 -0.40 -0.83
CA ILE A 26 -6.53 -0.50 -2.30
C ILE A 26 -7.04 0.80 -2.93
N PHE A 27 -8.17 1.32 -2.45
CA PHE A 27 -8.72 2.60 -2.94
C PHE A 27 -7.77 3.77 -2.64
N LEU A 28 -7.17 3.78 -1.45
CA LEU A 28 -6.17 4.78 -1.07
C LEU A 28 -4.94 4.71 -1.98
N ALA A 29 -4.48 3.51 -2.35
CA ALA A 29 -3.35 3.31 -3.24
C ALA A 29 -3.61 3.95 -4.61
N PHE A 30 -4.77 3.67 -5.20
CA PHE A 30 -5.20 4.28 -6.45
C PHE A 30 -5.22 5.81 -6.35
N PHE A 31 -5.86 6.33 -5.30
CA PHE A 31 -5.98 7.77 -5.09
C PHE A 31 -4.61 8.45 -4.92
N LEU A 32 -3.70 7.87 -4.15
CA LEU A 32 -2.34 8.38 -3.95
C LEU A 32 -1.54 8.33 -5.26
N GLY A 33 -1.63 7.24 -6.02
CA GLY A 33 -1.02 7.11 -7.34
C GLY A 33 -1.47 8.22 -8.29
N PHE A 34 -2.78 8.45 -8.36
CA PHE A 34 -3.38 9.47 -9.22
C PHE A 34 -2.98 10.89 -8.83
N THR A 35 -3.10 11.22 -7.53
CA THR A 35 -2.85 12.58 -7.02
C THR A 35 -1.37 12.94 -7.07
N LEU A 36 -0.48 12.06 -6.62
CA LEU A 36 0.96 12.31 -6.61
C LEU A 36 1.55 12.32 -8.02
N ARG A 37 0.99 11.55 -8.96
CA ARG A 37 1.36 11.68 -10.38
C ARG A 37 1.05 13.08 -10.90
N ARG A 38 -0.16 13.59 -10.64
CA ARG A 38 -0.59 14.94 -11.06
C ARG A 38 0.22 16.05 -10.41
N ALA A 39 0.70 15.83 -9.20
CA ALA A 39 1.61 16.75 -8.50
C ALA A 39 3.09 16.60 -8.91
N ASN A 40 3.42 15.66 -9.81
CA ASN A 40 4.80 15.28 -10.17
C ASN A 40 5.68 14.89 -8.95
N ARG A 41 5.08 14.23 -7.96
CA ARG A 41 5.72 13.81 -6.69
C ARG A 41 5.78 12.29 -6.54
N LEU A 42 6.01 11.57 -7.64
CA LEU A 42 6.12 10.11 -7.61
C LEU A 42 7.25 9.59 -6.71
N GLY A 43 8.33 10.35 -6.55
CA GLY A 43 9.42 9.98 -5.62
C GLY A 43 8.93 9.83 -4.17
N THR A 44 8.00 10.68 -3.73
CA THR A 44 7.39 10.59 -2.40
C THR A 44 6.56 9.31 -2.24
N LEU A 45 5.94 8.84 -3.32
CA LEU A 45 5.14 7.62 -3.33
C LEU A 45 6.03 6.37 -3.17
N VAL A 46 7.17 6.33 -3.87
CA VAL A 46 8.16 5.25 -3.72
C VAL A 46 8.71 5.23 -2.29
N LEU A 47 9.13 6.38 -1.76
CA LEU A 47 9.62 6.47 -0.38
C LEU A 47 8.55 6.06 0.63
N GLY A 48 7.29 6.46 0.42
CA GLY A 48 6.17 6.09 1.28
C GLY A 48 5.94 4.58 1.32
N ASN A 49 5.94 3.92 0.16
CA ASN A 49 5.78 2.46 0.06
C ASN A 49 6.94 1.72 0.74
N LEU A 50 8.18 2.16 0.50
CA LEU A 50 9.36 1.57 1.14
C LEU A 50 9.31 1.72 2.66
N CYS A 51 9.08 2.94 3.16
CA CYS A 51 8.96 3.19 4.59
C CYS A 51 7.84 2.34 5.20
N SER A 52 6.67 2.27 4.57
CA SER A 52 5.55 1.48 5.06
C SER A 52 5.84 -0.02 5.10
N THR A 53 6.51 -0.55 4.08
CA THR A 53 6.90 -1.97 4.02
C THR A 53 7.90 -2.30 5.12
N ILE A 54 8.95 -1.48 5.27
CA ILE A 54 9.99 -1.66 6.29
C ILE A 54 9.39 -1.56 7.69
N THR A 55 8.58 -0.53 7.98
CA THR A 55 7.98 -0.40 9.31
C THR A 55 6.96 -1.50 9.58
N SER A 56 6.20 -1.95 8.58
CA SER A 56 5.30 -3.10 8.73
C SER A 56 6.06 -4.36 9.08
N TYR A 57 7.20 -4.60 8.43
CA TYR A 57 8.07 -5.73 8.73
C TYR A 57 8.61 -5.68 10.16
N LEU A 58 9.15 -4.54 10.58
CA LEU A 58 9.67 -4.34 11.94
C LEU A 58 8.59 -4.49 13.03
N CYS A 59 7.36 -4.04 12.75
CA CYS A 59 6.23 -4.23 13.66
C CYS A 59 5.82 -5.69 13.75
N PHE A 60 5.71 -6.38 12.61
CA PHE A 60 5.32 -7.79 12.59
C PHE A 60 6.37 -8.67 13.29
N ALA A 61 7.67 -8.41 13.11
CA ALA A 61 8.75 -9.16 13.76
C ALA A 61 8.63 -9.18 15.30
N LYS A 62 7.90 -8.22 15.90
CA LYS A 62 7.64 -8.18 17.34
C LYS A 62 6.38 -8.95 17.76
N CYS A 63 5.56 -9.42 16.82
CA CYS A 63 4.32 -10.15 17.05
C CYS A 63 4.49 -11.64 16.73
N THR A 64 4.93 -12.41 17.74
CA THR A 64 5.18 -13.86 17.61
C THR A 64 3.92 -14.67 17.37
N GLU A 65 2.76 -14.24 17.88
CA GLU A 65 1.51 -15.02 17.82
C GLU A 65 0.94 -15.16 16.41
N TRP A 66 1.27 -14.25 15.51
CA TRP A 66 0.67 -14.20 14.17
C TRP A 66 1.35 -15.14 13.18
N HIS A 67 2.49 -15.73 13.54
CA HIS A 67 3.16 -16.73 12.71
C HIS A 67 2.26 -17.94 12.43
N PHE A 68 1.36 -18.28 13.35
CA PHE A 68 0.48 -19.44 13.20
C PHE A 68 -0.77 -19.18 12.36
N LEU A 69 -1.22 -17.92 12.25
CA LEU A 69 -2.50 -17.60 11.61
C LEU A 69 -2.45 -17.66 10.08
N TYR A 70 -1.29 -17.38 9.50
CA TYR A 70 -1.15 -17.16 8.06
C TYR A 70 -0.32 -18.24 7.35
N HIS A 71 -0.24 -19.44 7.93
CA HIS A 71 0.33 -20.60 7.25
C HIS A 71 -0.37 -20.83 5.88
N PRO A 72 0.39 -21.21 4.85
CA PRO A 72 1.79 -21.63 4.86
C PRO A 72 2.81 -20.49 4.70
N PHE A 73 2.37 -19.23 4.62
CA PHE A 73 3.26 -18.11 4.31
C PHE A 73 3.98 -17.60 5.55
N SER A 74 5.27 -17.30 5.40
CA SER A 74 5.98 -16.55 6.44
C SER A 74 5.45 -15.11 6.49
N PRO A 75 5.56 -14.43 7.64
CA PRO A 75 5.16 -13.03 7.77
C PRO A 75 5.75 -12.10 6.72
N GLU A 76 7.01 -12.33 6.37
CA GLU A 76 7.74 -11.62 5.33
C GLU A 76 7.05 -11.76 3.97
N GLN A 77 6.70 -12.99 3.62
CA GLN A 77 6.02 -13.30 2.37
C GLN A 77 4.66 -12.61 2.29
N ILE A 78 3.92 -12.55 3.40
CA ILE A 78 2.61 -11.91 3.44
C ILE A 78 2.73 -10.39 3.27
N ILE A 79 3.64 -9.75 4.00
CA ILE A 79 3.85 -8.30 3.87
C ILE A 79 4.29 -7.95 2.46
N LEU A 80 5.21 -8.72 1.88
CA LEU A 80 5.66 -8.52 0.50
C LEU A 80 4.54 -8.79 -0.51
N LEU A 81 3.71 -9.80 -0.28
CA LEU A 81 2.54 -10.09 -1.12
C LEU A 81 1.54 -8.95 -1.08
N LEU A 82 1.16 -8.48 0.12
CA LEU A 82 0.24 -7.34 0.29
C LEU A 82 0.81 -6.06 -0.34
N ALA A 83 2.12 -5.81 -0.16
CA ALA A 83 2.78 -4.69 -0.80
C ALA A 83 2.73 -4.79 -2.33
N GLY A 84 2.98 -5.98 -2.89
CA GLY A 84 2.86 -6.25 -4.33
C GLY A 84 1.44 -6.01 -4.84
N VAL A 85 0.44 -6.54 -4.14
CA VAL A 85 -0.98 -6.34 -4.48
C VAL A 85 -1.35 -4.86 -4.39
N TYR A 86 -0.84 -4.12 -3.40
CA TYR A 86 -1.07 -2.69 -3.22
C TYR A 86 -0.48 -1.84 -4.36
N LEU A 87 0.61 -2.26 -4.99
CA LEU A 87 1.20 -1.55 -6.12
C LEU A 87 0.29 -1.54 -7.35
N PHE A 88 -0.49 -2.60 -7.60
CA PHE A 88 -1.36 -2.69 -8.78
C PHE A 88 -2.39 -1.54 -8.89
N PRO A 89 -3.28 -1.30 -7.91
CA PRO A 89 -4.19 -0.16 -7.94
C PRO A 89 -3.45 1.17 -7.96
N GLN A 90 -2.28 1.27 -7.33
CA GLN A 90 -1.46 2.47 -7.33
C GLN A 90 -0.91 2.79 -8.73
N LEU A 91 -0.46 1.77 -9.48
CA LEU A 91 -0.03 1.88 -10.88
C LEU A 91 -1.19 2.32 -11.77
N LEU A 92 -2.40 1.76 -11.57
CA LEU A 92 -3.60 2.23 -12.27
C LEU A 92 -3.87 3.70 -11.97
N GLY A 93 -3.75 4.12 -10.72
CA GLY A 93 -3.86 5.53 -10.33
C GLY A 93 -2.86 6.42 -11.07
N ILE A 94 -1.59 6.00 -11.12
CA ILE A 94 -0.53 6.72 -11.85
C ILE A 94 -0.83 6.80 -13.36
N PHE A 95 -1.30 5.71 -13.96
CA PHE A 95 -1.67 5.67 -15.37
C PHE A 95 -2.75 6.71 -15.69
N TRP A 96 -3.86 6.67 -14.95
CA TRP A 96 -4.94 7.65 -15.12
C TRP A 96 -4.47 9.07 -14.79
N GLY A 97 -3.69 9.25 -13.73
CA GLY A 97 -3.12 10.55 -13.36
C GLY A 97 -2.26 11.16 -14.47
N SER A 98 -1.57 10.31 -15.25
CA SER A 98 -0.77 10.72 -16.41
C SER A 98 -1.64 11.22 -17.56
N ILE A 99 -2.69 10.47 -17.91
CA ILE A 99 -3.65 10.86 -18.97
C ILE A 99 -4.25 12.24 -18.67
N PHE A 100 -4.74 12.43 -17.44
CA PHE A 100 -5.37 13.68 -17.02
C PHE A 100 -4.37 14.84 -16.88
N ALA A 101 -3.12 14.56 -16.53
CA ALA A 101 -2.07 15.59 -16.51
C ALA A 101 -1.70 16.05 -17.92
N TYR A 102 -1.66 15.14 -18.90
CA TYR A 102 -1.39 15.46 -20.30
C TYR A 102 -2.53 16.28 -20.93
N SER A 103 -3.79 15.86 -20.74
CA SER A 103 -4.96 16.60 -21.23
C SER A 103 -4.97 18.05 -20.73
N ARG A 104 -4.64 18.30 -19.46
CA ARG A 104 -4.57 19.65 -18.90
C ARG A 104 -3.51 20.53 -19.57
N LYS A 105 -2.41 19.96 -20.09
CA LYS A 105 -1.37 20.72 -20.80
C LYS A 105 -1.76 21.11 -22.22
N GLN A 106 -2.69 20.40 -22.85
CA GLN A 106 -3.18 20.68 -24.21
C GLN A 106 -4.28 21.77 -24.24
N VAL A 107 -4.94 22.01 -23.10
CA VAL A 107 -6.02 23.01 -22.96
C VAL A 107 -5.49 24.38 -22.52
N LYS A 108 -4.21 24.47 -22.11
CA LYS A 108 -3.53 25.72 -21.79
C LYS A 108 -2.68 26.18 -22.96
#